data_AF-A0A1W9UYU9-F1
#
_entry.id   AF-A0A1W9UYU9-F1
#
_cell.length_a   1.000
_cell.length_b   1.000
_cell.length_c   1.000
_cell.angle_alpha   90.00
_cell.angle_beta   90.00
_cell.angle_gamma   90.00
#
_symmetry.space_group_name_H-M   'P 1'
#
loop_
_entity.id
_entity.type
_entity.pdbx_description
1 polymer ?
#
loop_
_entity_poly.entity_id
_entity_poly.type
_entity_poly.pdbx_seq_one_letter_code
_entity_poly.pdbx_strand_id
1 'polypeptide(L)'
;EAQTHAKLGKILLEHNAYREASQHYRQAVSIFTSLGLMKQQAQSLNHLGITKIMTQQPQEAIKDLESALGIAETLKDHTLQLAIYGNLGLAYAALKDYIKAVKFHKKIMDTSIELKDKHMQLQAQINLADVYLQDKRPQQALGFALVAHDLAQELNAEKFLVIIFDLLGTIYSRQKDLRTAIEYHQKAINLSTKIGDPHRQAIALANKALAHEALTETEDAYQAMQEAQSIFQTLNSEYASKTQKNLARIRKTLDEKD
;
A
#
# COMPACT_ATOMS: atom_id res chain seq x y z
N GLU A 1 -26.51 13.32 10.40
CA GLU A 1 -26.20 11.91 10.68
C GLU A 1 -25.28 11.27 9.64
N ALA A 2 -25.66 11.13 8.37
CA ALA A 2 -24.80 10.50 7.32
C ALA A 2 -23.39 11.10 7.21
N GLN A 3 -23.29 12.43 7.19
CA GLN A 3 -22.00 13.12 7.12
C GLN A 3 -21.14 12.86 8.36
N THR A 4 -21.77 12.67 9.54
CA THR A 4 -21.06 12.33 10.77
C THR A 4 -20.45 10.94 10.66
N HIS A 5 -21.21 9.95 10.17
CA HIS A 5 -20.68 8.62 9.91
C HIS A 5 -19.54 8.66 8.87
N ALA A 6 -19.68 9.39 7.77
CA ALA A 6 -18.61 9.50 6.77
C ALA A 6 -17.33 10.15 7.35
N LYS A 7 -17.47 11.18 8.19
CA LYS A 7 -16.34 11.83 8.88
C LYS A 7 -15.67 10.89 9.89
N LEU A 8 -16.45 10.20 10.72
CA LEU A 8 -15.94 9.22 11.68
C LEU A 8 -15.23 8.07 10.96
N GLY A 9 -15.84 7.55 9.89
CA GLY A 9 -15.23 6.52 9.04
C GLY A 9 -13.88 6.96 8.47
N LYS A 10 -13.75 8.23 8.07
CA LYS A 10 -12.49 8.79 7.58
C LYS A 10 -11.42 8.85 8.66
N ILE A 11 -11.76 9.36 9.84
CA ILE A 11 -10.82 9.43 10.98
C ILE A 11 -10.36 8.02 11.36
N LEU A 12 -11.28 7.07 11.45
CA LEU A 12 -10.96 5.68 11.77
C LEU A 12 -10.07 5.04 10.70
N LEU A 13 -10.34 5.29 9.42
CA LEU A 13 -9.50 4.85 8.30
C LEU A 13 -8.07 5.40 8.41
N GLU A 14 -7.91 6.68 8.77
CA GLU A 14 -6.59 7.32 8.99
C GLU A 14 -5.84 6.72 10.19
N HIS A 15 -6.55 6.15 11.16
CA HIS A 15 -5.98 5.45 12.32
C HIS A 15 -5.92 3.92 12.12
N ASN A 16 -6.09 3.43 10.89
CA ASN A 16 -6.08 2.00 10.54
C ASN A 16 -7.14 1.15 11.27
N ALA A 17 -8.17 1.78 11.84
CA ALA A 17 -9.32 1.12 12.48
C ALA A 17 -10.34 0.67 11.42
N TYR A 18 -9.90 -0.20 10.51
CA TYR A 18 -10.62 -0.50 9.26
C TYR A 18 -12.00 -1.14 9.47
N ARG A 19 -12.15 -2.00 10.49
CA ARG A 19 -13.43 -2.67 10.78
C ARG A 19 -14.50 -1.67 11.23
N GLU A 20 -14.14 -0.77 12.13
CA GLU A 20 -15.03 0.27 12.63
C GLU A 20 -15.32 1.30 11.54
N ALA A 21 -14.29 1.71 10.77
CA ALA A 21 -14.46 2.57 9.61
C ALA A 21 -15.48 1.99 8.61
N SER A 22 -15.39 0.69 8.34
CA SER A 22 -16.31 -0.05 7.46
C SER A 22 -17.76 0.01 7.96
N GLN A 23 -18.00 -0.07 9.28
CA GLN A 23 -19.34 0.04 9.87
C GLN A 23 -19.92 1.44 9.65
N HIS A 24 -19.13 2.49 9.92
CA HIS A 24 -19.57 3.86 9.71
C HIS A 24 -19.82 4.16 8.22
N TYR A 25 -18.96 3.70 7.31
CA TYR A 25 -19.21 3.90 5.88
C TYR A 25 -20.44 3.15 5.39
N ARG A 26 -20.75 1.95 5.89
CA ARG A 26 -22.02 1.26 5.58
C ARG A 26 -23.24 2.08 6.00
N GLN A 27 -23.22 2.65 7.20
CA GLN A 27 -24.31 3.52 7.68
C GLN A 27 -24.44 4.78 6.82
N ALA A 28 -23.31 5.42 6.48
CA ALA A 28 -23.30 6.58 5.60
C ALA A 28 -23.89 6.25 4.21
N VAL A 29 -23.48 5.12 3.59
CA VAL A 29 -24.02 4.65 2.31
C VAL A 29 -25.54 4.47 2.38
N SER A 30 -26.04 3.79 3.42
CA SER A 30 -27.48 3.56 3.59
C SER A 30 -28.27 4.87 3.65
N ILE A 31 -27.79 5.85 4.42
CA ILE A 31 -28.50 7.13 4.58
C ILE A 31 -28.37 8.00 3.32
N PHE A 32 -27.19 8.06 2.68
CA PHE A 32 -27.06 8.81 1.42
C PHE A 32 -27.91 8.22 0.30
N THR A 33 -28.08 6.89 0.27
CA THR A 33 -28.97 6.20 -0.67
C THR A 33 -30.43 6.62 -0.44
N SER A 34 -30.92 6.60 0.80
CA SER A 34 -32.31 6.99 1.10
C SER A 34 -32.60 8.46 0.83
N LEU A 35 -31.58 9.32 0.92
CA LEU A 35 -31.68 10.75 0.63
C LEU A 35 -31.48 11.08 -0.87
N GLY A 36 -31.16 10.11 -1.72
CA GLY A 36 -30.86 10.34 -3.14
C GLY A 36 -29.57 11.14 -3.39
N LEU A 37 -28.65 11.18 -2.41
CA LEU A 37 -27.41 11.94 -2.48
C LEU A 37 -26.31 11.12 -3.17
N MET A 38 -26.44 10.96 -4.49
CA MET A 38 -25.62 10.06 -5.31
C MET A 38 -24.11 10.29 -5.17
N LYS A 39 -23.63 11.54 -5.18
CA LYS A 39 -22.19 11.83 -5.08
C LYS A 39 -21.61 11.35 -3.74
N GLN A 40 -22.29 11.66 -2.64
CA GLN A 40 -21.87 11.27 -1.29
C GLN A 40 -21.98 9.76 -1.07
N GLN A 41 -23.00 9.13 -1.67
CA GLN A 41 -23.14 7.67 -1.70
C GLN A 41 -21.92 7.02 -2.38
N ALA A 42 -21.55 7.47 -3.58
CA ALA A 42 -20.41 6.94 -4.33
C ALA A 42 -19.08 7.16 -3.59
N GLN A 43 -18.87 8.33 -2.99
CA GLN A 43 -17.70 8.58 -2.14
C GLN A 43 -17.65 7.62 -0.95
N SER A 44 -18.78 7.40 -0.28
CA SER A 44 -18.86 6.49 0.87
C SER A 44 -18.66 5.03 0.46
N LEU A 45 -19.17 4.61 -0.69
CA LEU A 45 -18.92 3.29 -1.27
C LEU A 45 -17.44 3.10 -1.63
N ASN A 46 -16.79 4.11 -2.21
CA ASN A 46 -15.36 4.05 -2.51
C ASN A 46 -14.52 3.86 -1.23
N HIS A 47 -14.86 4.58 -0.16
CA HIS A 47 -14.21 4.41 1.13
C HIS A 47 -14.53 3.07 1.80
N LEU A 48 -15.77 2.59 1.67
CA LEU A 48 -16.14 1.25 2.14
C LEU A 48 -15.32 0.18 1.41
N GLY A 49 -15.13 0.31 0.11
CA GLY A 49 -14.29 -0.55 -0.71
C GLY A 49 -12.88 -0.68 -0.15
N ILE A 50 -12.17 0.42 0.09
CA ILE A 50 -10.81 0.36 0.64
C ILE A 50 -10.76 -0.26 2.05
N THR A 51 -11.75 0.01 2.92
CA THR A 51 -11.79 -0.66 4.25
C THR A 51 -11.98 -2.18 4.13
N LYS A 52 -12.74 -2.65 3.12
CA LYS A 52 -12.94 -4.08 2.86
C LYS A 52 -11.69 -4.74 2.28
N ILE A 53 -10.94 -4.06 1.43
CA ILE A 53 -9.62 -4.53 0.97
C ILE A 53 -8.70 -4.74 2.18
N MET A 54 -8.59 -3.74 3.06
CA MET A 54 -7.72 -3.80 4.26
C MET A 54 -8.16 -4.87 5.28
N THR A 55 -9.43 -5.28 5.24
CA THR A 55 -9.97 -6.33 6.11
C THR A 55 -10.11 -7.68 5.38
N GLN A 56 -9.33 -7.88 4.30
CA GLN A 56 -9.22 -9.14 3.55
C GLN A 56 -10.54 -9.62 2.94
N GLN A 57 -11.39 -8.69 2.50
CA GLN A 57 -12.66 -8.95 1.80
C GLN A 57 -12.69 -8.32 0.39
N PRO A 58 -11.70 -8.60 -0.49
CA PRO A 58 -11.58 -7.93 -1.79
C PRO A 58 -12.74 -8.19 -2.75
N GLN A 59 -13.40 -9.36 -2.71
CA GLN A 59 -14.57 -9.64 -3.56
C GLN A 59 -15.75 -8.72 -3.23
N GLU A 60 -15.98 -8.45 -1.95
CA GLU A 60 -17.03 -7.52 -1.54
C GLU A 60 -16.65 -6.08 -1.82
N ALA A 61 -15.37 -5.73 -1.66
CA ALA A 61 -14.86 -4.42 -2.03
C ALA A 61 -15.13 -4.10 -3.50
N ILE A 62 -14.91 -5.05 -4.41
CA ILE A 62 -15.16 -4.87 -5.85
C ILE A 62 -16.63 -4.54 -6.11
N LYS A 63 -17.58 -5.24 -5.47
CA LYS A 63 -19.01 -4.95 -5.65
C LYS A 63 -19.36 -3.51 -5.26
N ASP A 64 -18.85 -3.04 -4.12
CA ASP A 64 -19.09 -1.68 -3.65
C ASP A 64 -18.42 -0.64 -4.57
N LEU A 65 -17.20 -0.93 -5.04
CA LEU A 65 -16.43 -0.07 -5.93
C LEU A 65 -17.04 0.00 -7.34
N GLU A 66 -17.55 -1.10 -7.89
CA GLU A 66 -18.26 -1.12 -9.17
C GLU A 66 -19.58 -0.34 -9.08
N SER A 67 -20.30 -0.44 -7.96
CA SER A 67 -21.47 0.40 -7.69
C SER A 67 -21.10 1.89 -7.61
N ALA A 68 -20.02 2.23 -6.89
CA ALA A 68 -19.49 3.60 -6.85
C ALA A 68 -19.11 4.11 -8.24
N LEU A 69 -18.49 3.25 -9.06
CA LEU A 69 -18.04 3.59 -10.42
C LEU A 69 -19.23 3.92 -11.31
N GLY A 70 -20.29 3.12 -11.30
CA GLY A 70 -21.50 3.38 -12.09
C GLY A 70 -22.17 4.71 -11.72
N ILE A 71 -22.17 5.06 -10.43
CA ILE A 71 -22.65 6.39 -9.98
C ILE A 71 -21.72 7.49 -10.49
N ALA A 72 -20.40 7.34 -10.36
CA ALA A 72 -19.43 8.33 -10.82
C ALA A 72 -19.47 8.54 -12.35
N GLU A 73 -19.74 7.49 -13.13
CA GLU A 73 -19.99 7.54 -14.56
C GLU A 73 -21.28 8.31 -14.89
N THR A 74 -22.36 8.03 -14.16
CA THR A 74 -23.64 8.75 -14.30
C THR A 74 -23.48 10.25 -14.01
N LEU A 75 -22.69 10.59 -12.99
CA LEU A 75 -22.40 11.98 -12.61
C LEU A 75 -21.33 12.64 -13.49
N LYS A 76 -20.66 11.88 -14.37
CA LYS A 76 -19.47 12.32 -15.12
C LYS A 76 -18.38 12.91 -14.20
N ASP A 77 -18.26 12.38 -12.99
CA ASP A 77 -17.26 12.82 -12.01
C ASP A 77 -15.95 12.07 -12.25
N HIS A 78 -15.14 12.58 -13.18
CA HIS A 78 -13.88 11.94 -13.58
C HIS A 78 -12.88 11.81 -12.43
N THR A 79 -12.85 12.78 -11.50
CA THR A 79 -11.98 12.71 -10.31
C THR A 79 -12.36 11.53 -9.42
N LEU A 80 -13.66 11.32 -9.19
CA LEU A 80 -14.13 10.18 -8.42
C LEU A 80 -13.88 8.85 -9.15
N GLN A 81 -14.06 8.80 -10.49
CA GLN A 81 -13.73 7.61 -11.29
C GLN A 81 -12.26 7.20 -11.12
N LEU A 82 -11.32 8.15 -11.17
CA LEU A 82 -9.89 7.88 -10.99
C LEU A 82 -9.58 7.32 -9.59
N ALA A 83 -10.18 7.89 -8.54
CA ALA A 83 -10.04 7.38 -7.17
C ALA A 83 -10.55 5.93 -7.05
N ILE A 84 -11.69 5.63 -7.70
CA ILE A 84 -12.27 4.29 -7.71
C ILE A 84 -11.41 3.32 -8.52
N TYR A 85 -10.86 3.74 -9.66
CA TYR A 85 -9.90 2.92 -10.42
C TYR A 85 -8.69 2.53 -9.58
N GLY A 86 -8.19 3.44 -8.74
CA GLY A 86 -7.09 3.13 -7.81
C GLY A 86 -7.44 1.98 -6.88
N ASN A 87 -8.60 2.06 -6.23
CA ASN A 87 -9.08 1.06 -5.30
C ASN A 87 -9.48 -0.27 -5.98
N LEU A 88 -10.04 -0.23 -7.19
CA LEU A 88 -10.29 -1.43 -7.99
C LEU A 88 -8.98 -2.12 -8.36
N GLY A 89 -7.95 -1.35 -8.73
CA GLY A 89 -6.60 -1.87 -8.98
C GLY A 89 -6.06 -2.66 -7.79
N LEU A 90 -6.14 -2.08 -6.59
CA LEU A 90 -5.75 -2.74 -5.34
C LEU A 90 -6.60 -3.99 -5.04
N ALA A 91 -7.92 -3.92 -5.21
CA ALA A 91 -8.81 -5.04 -4.94
C ALA A 91 -8.53 -6.23 -5.86
N TYR A 92 -8.33 -5.98 -7.16
CA TYR A 92 -7.98 -7.03 -8.12
C TYR A 92 -6.58 -7.60 -7.87
N ALA A 93 -5.61 -6.78 -7.44
CA ALA A 93 -4.30 -7.27 -7.04
C ALA A 93 -4.40 -8.21 -5.82
N ALA A 94 -5.24 -7.88 -4.82
CA ALA A 94 -5.50 -8.74 -3.67
C ALA A 94 -6.14 -10.08 -4.06
N LEU A 95 -6.91 -10.12 -5.15
CA LEU A 95 -7.45 -11.35 -5.76
C LEU A 95 -6.45 -12.08 -6.68
N LYS A 96 -5.25 -11.53 -6.87
CA LYS A 96 -4.25 -12.00 -7.85
C LYS A 96 -4.74 -11.95 -9.30
N ASP A 97 -5.77 -11.14 -9.60
CA ASP A 97 -6.16 -10.79 -10.97
C ASP A 97 -5.32 -9.59 -11.43
N TYR A 98 -4.03 -9.86 -11.67
CA TYR A 98 -3.06 -8.83 -11.99
C TYR A 98 -3.35 -8.15 -13.34
N ILE A 99 -4.01 -8.85 -14.26
CA ILE A 99 -4.43 -8.28 -15.55
C ILE A 99 -5.40 -7.13 -15.33
N LYS A 100 -6.44 -7.34 -14.51
CA LYS A 100 -7.39 -6.27 -14.19
C LYS A 100 -6.77 -5.18 -13.32
N ALA A 101 -5.90 -5.54 -12.38
CA ALA A 101 -5.18 -4.57 -11.56
C ALA A 101 -4.36 -3.59 -12.43
N VAL A 102 -3.57 -4.12 -13.37
CA VAL A 102 -2.80 -3.31 -14.34
C VAL A 102 -3.74 -2.48 -15.21
N LYS A 103 -4.87 -3.03 -15.68
CA LYS A 103 -5.84 -2.28 -16.49
C LYS A 103 -6.33 -1.02 -15.78
N PHE A 104 -6.69 -1.11 -14.51
CA PHE A 104 -7.19 0.05 -13.76
C PHE A 104 -6.09 1.07 -13.43
N HIS A 105 -4.88 0.63 -13.07
CA HIS A 105 -3.77 1.57 -12.85
C HIS A 105 -3.28 2.22 -14.14
N LYS A 106 -3.35 1.54 -15.30
CA LYS A 106 -3.07 2.16 -16.60
C LYS A 106 -4.07 3.25 -16.96
N LYS A 107 -5.37 3.08 -16.66
CA LYS A 107 -6.34 4.18 -16.86
C LYS A 107 -5.94 5.44 -16.10
N ILE A 108 -5.44 5.30 -14.86
CA ILE A 108 -4.94 6.44 -14.08
C ILE A 108 -3.70 7.04 -14.74
N MET A 109 -2.77 6.20 -15.19
CA MET A 109 -1.57 6.64 -15.91
C MET A 109 -1.93 7.45 -17.17
N ASP A 110 -2.80 6.93 -18.01
CA ASP A 110 -3.19 7.57 -19.28
C ASP A 110 -3.80 8.96 -19.00
N THR A 111 -4.73 9.06 -18.06
CA THR A 111 -5.31 10.35 -17.66
C THR A 111 -4.28 11.28 -17.04
N SER A 112 -3.34 10.76 -16.24
CA SER A 112 -2.28 11.59 -15.64
C SER A 112 -1.32 12.20 -16.68
N ILE A 113 -1.12 11.51 -17.82
CA ILE A 113 -0.35 12.02 -18.94
C ILE A 113 -1.13 13.11 -19.67
N GLU A 114 -2.42 12.88 -19.94
CA GLU A 114 -3.30 13.87 -20.58
C GLU A 114 -3.38 15.18 -19.78
N LEU A 115 -3.50 15.07 -18.44
CA LEU A 115 -3.56 16.20 -17.53
C LEU A 115 -2.18 16.82 -17.22
N LYS A 116 -1.09 16.18 -17.64
CA LYS A 116 0.29 16.54 -17.24
C LYS A 116 0.48 16.61 -15.73
N ASP A 117 -0.28 15.80 -14.97
CA ASP A 117 -0.21 15.74 -13.52
C ASP A 117 0.90 14.79 -13.08
N LYS A 118 2.05 15.36 -12.72
CA LYS A 118 3.23 14.60 -12.27
C LYS A 118 3.00 13.84 -10.97
N HIS A 119 2.19 14.33 -10.05
CA HIS A 119 1.90 13.61 -8.80
C HIS A 119 1.04 12.38 -9.07
N MET A 120 0.06 12.49 -9.98
CA MET A 120 -0.76 11.35 -10.38
C MET A 120 0.05 10.33 -11.19
N GLN A 121 0.94 10.79 -12.08
CA GLN A 121 1.88 9.91 -12.78
C GLN A 121 2.74 9.13 -11.79
N LEU A 122 3.32 9.81 -10.79
CA LEU A 122 4.12 9.18 -9.75
C LEU A 122 3.34 8.07 -9.02
N GLN A 123 2.13 8.36 -8.56
CA GLN A 123 1.31 7.36 -7.87
C GLN A 123 0.99 6.16 -8.76
N ALA A 124 0.69 6.39 -10.04
CA ALA A 124 0.41 5.32 -11.00
C ALA A 124 1.65 4.46 -11.29
N GLN A 125 2.85 5.06 -11.39
CA GLN A 125 4.12 4.32 -11.54
C GLN A 125 4.36 3.40 -10.33
N ILE A 126 4.21 3.92 -9.10
CA ILE A 126 4.37 3.13 -7.87
C ILE A 126 3.41 1.95 -7.84
N ASN A 127 2.12 2.19 -8.13
CA ASN A 127 1.10 1.14 -8.11
C ASN A 127 1.35 0.07 -9.19
N LEU A 128 1.78 0.46 -10.39
CA LEU A 128 2.11 -0.49 -11.46
C LEU A 128 3.34 -1.33 -11.09
N ALA A 129 4.37 -0.70 -10.51
CA ALA A 129 5.56 -1.40 -10.04
C ALA A 129 5.19 -2.46 -8.97
N ASP A 130 4.36 -2.11 -7.99
CA ASP A 130 3.86 -3.03 -6.98
C ASP A 130 3.07 -4.20 -7.58
N VAL A 131 2.12 -3.92 -8.49
CA VAL A 131 1.33 -4.98 -9.14
C VAL A 131 2.21 -5.94 -9.94
N TYR A 132 3.18 -5.44 -10.72
CA TYR A 132 4.11 -6.32 -11.45
C TYR A 132 5.03 -7.12 -10.52
N LEU A 133 5.39 -6.57 -9.36
CA LEU A 133 6.15 -7.30 -8.36
C LEU A 133 5.33 -8.45 -7.77
N GLN A 134 4.04 -8.21 -7.48
CA GLN A 134 3.12 -9.24 -7.01
C GLN A 134 2.85 -10.32 -8.08
N ASP A 135 2.78 -9.93 -9.37
CA ASP A 135 2.68 -10.84 -10.52
C ASP A 135 4.00 -11.59 -10.82
N LYS A 136 5.01 -11.47 -9.94
CA LYS A 136 6.33 -12.12 -10.08
C LYS A 136 7.05 -11.73 -11.37
N ARG A 137 6.90 -10.48 -11.80
CA ARG A 137 7.60 -9.90 -12.96
C ARG A 137 8.55 -8.79 -12.51
N PRO A 138 9.64 -9.13 -11.80
CA PRO A 138 10.49 -8.15 -11.14
C PRO A 138 11.20 -7.20 -12.12
N GLN A 139 11.45 -7.61 -13.38
CA GLN A 139 12.04 -6.73 -14.39
C GLN A 139 11.07 -5.62 -14.83
N GLN A 140 9.79 -5.96 -15.02
CA GLN A 140 8.78 -4.95 -15.33
C GLN A 140 8.57 -4.02 -14.13
N ALA A 141 8.47 -4.59 -12.92
CA ALA A 141 8.38 -3.82 -11.69
C ALA A 141 9.53 -2.82 -11.54
N LEU A 142 10.77 -3.25 -11.83
CA LEU A 142 11.97 -2.40 -11.78
C LEU A 142 11.84 -1.19 -12.72
N GLY A 143 11.37 -1.38 -13.95
CA GLY A 143 11.17 -0.29 -14.90
C GLY A 143 10.24 0.80 -14.36
N PHE A 144 9.06 0.40 -13.84
CA PHE A 144 8.11 1.34 -13.24
C PHE A 144 8.66 1.99 -11.95
N ALA A 145 9.38 1.24 -11.10
CA ALA A 145 9.95 1.74 -9.86
C ALA A 145 11.07 2.78 -10.09
N LEU A 146 11.90 2.61 -11.13
CA LEU A 146 12.94 3.58 -11.48
C LEU A 146 12.35 4.88 -12.04
N VAL A 147 11.32 4.79 -12.89
CA VAL A 147 10.61 6.01 -13.34
C VAL A 147 9.94 6.73 -12.17
N ALA A 148 9.33 5.98 -11.24
CA ALA A 148 8.78 6.55 -10.01
C ALA A 148 9.85 7.24 -9.16
N HIS A 149 11.03 6.63 -9.03
CA HIS A 149 12.16 7.18 -8.29
C HIS A 149 12.56 8.55 -8.83
N ASP A 150 12.83 8.65 -10.13
CA ASP A 150 13.31 9.89 -10.75
C ASP A 150 12.26 11.00 -10.64
N LEU A 151 10.98 10.65 -10.83
CA LEU A 151 9.87 11.60 -10.70
C LEU A 151 9.69 12.06 -9.25
N ALA A 152 9.85 11.17 -8.26
CA ALA A 152 9.77 11.54 -6.86
C ALA A 152 10.91 12.47 -6.44
N GLN A 153 12.12 12.29 -7.01
CA GLN A 153 13.23 13.22 -6.81
C GLN A 153 12.92 14.59 -7.42
N GLU A 154 12.42 14.63 -8.67
CA GLU A 154 12.03 15.88 -9.33
C GLU A 154 11.01 16.68 -8.50
N LEU A 155 10.02 15.96 -7.95
CA LEU A 155 8.95 16.55 -7.14
C LEU A 155 9.34 16.84 -5.69
N ASN A 156 10.57 16.52 -5.27
CA ASN A 156 11.00 16.55 -3.86
C ASN A 156 10.04 15.81 -2.91
N ALA A 157 9.51 14.68 -3.39
CA ALA A 157 8.43 13.96 -2.73
C ALA A 157 8.98 12.88 -1.78
N GLU A 158 9.60 13.31 -0.68
CA GLU A 158 10.31 12.43 0.27
C GLU A 158 9.45 11.26 0.79
N LYS A 159 8.16 11.50 1.06
CA LYS A 159 7.24 10.45 1.49
C LYS A 159 7.10 9.32 0.47
N PHE A 160 7.07 9.65 -0.83
CA PHE A 160 7.02 8.65 -1.89
C PHE A 160 8.38 7.98 -2.10
N LEU A 161 9.48 8.71 -1.96
CA LEU A 161 10.83 8.13 -2.05
C LEU A 161 11.06 7.00 -1.04
N VAL A 162 10.55 7.11 0.19
CA VAL A 162 10.61 6.00 1.17
C VAL A 162 9.94 4.73 0.62
N ILE A 163 8.76 4.87 0.02
CA ILE A 163 8.00 3.75 -0.57
C ILE A 163 8.78 3.14 -1.73
N ILE A 164 9.33 3.99 -2.59
CA ILE A 164 10.06 3.55 -3.78
C ILE A 164 11.35 2.84 -3.41
N PHE A 165 12.09 3.32 -2.40
CA PHE A 165 13.28 2.62 -1.92
C PHE A 165 12.94 1.25 -1.35
N ASP A 166 11.87 1.11 -0.56
CA ASP A 166 11.45 -0.20 -0.07
C ASP A 166 10.99 -1.14 -1.20
N LEU A 167 10.30 -0.59 -2.20
CA LEU A 167 9.88 -1.32 -3.40
C LEU A 167 11.09 -1.81 -4.21
N LEU A 168 12.08 -0.95 -4.46
CA LEU A 168 13.32 -1.31 -5.12
C LEU A 168 14.06 -2.40 -4.33
N GLY A 169 14.18 -2.26 -3.01
CA GLY A 169 14.79 -3.30 -2.15
C GLY A 169 14.09 -4.66 -2.29
N THR A 170 12.76 -4.65 -2.32
CA THR A 170 11.97 -5.87 -2.52
C THR A 170 12.15 -6.45 -3.93
N ILE A 171 12.21 -5.60 -4.96
CA ILE A 171 12.46 -6.02 -6.35
C ILE A 171 13.83 -6.70 -6.46
N TYR A 172 14.89 -6.09 -5.94
CA TYR A 172 16.24 -6.67 -5.96
C TYR A 172 16.31 -7.98 -5.15
N SER A 173 15.61 -8.06 -4.01
CA SER A 173 15.46 -9.30 -3.24
C SER A 173 14.84 -10.42 -4.09
N ARG A 174 13.80 -10.12 -4.89
CA ARG A 174 13.18 -11.10 -5.82
C ARG A 174 14.11 -11.52 -6.94
N GLN A 175 15.03 -10.65 -7.36
CA GLN A 175 16.07 -10.95 -8.34
C GLN A 175 17.28 -11.68 -7.72
N LYS A 176 17.27 -11.94 -6.40
CA LYS A 176 18.36 -12.54 -5.62
C LYS A 176 19.61 -11.65 -5.49
N ASP A 177 19.49 -10.37 -5.83
CA ASP A 177 20.52 -9.38 -5.53
C ASP A 177 20.28 -8.82 -4.11
N LEU A 178 20.63 -9.65 -3.13
CA LEU A 178 20.34 -9.37 -1.72
C LEU A 178 21.17 -8.21 -1.17
N ARG A 179 22.36 -7.95 -1.73
CA ARG A 179 23.22 -6.83 -1.30
C ARG A 179 22.62 -5.50 -1.74
N THR A 180 22.23 -5.36 -3.00
CA THR A 180 21.54 -4.15 -3.47
C THR A 180 20.18 -3.98 -2.78
N ALA A 181 19.49 -5.08 -2.47
CA ALA A 181 18.27 -5.00 -1.67
C ALA A 181 18.49 -4.35 -0.29
N ILE A 182 19.52 -4.80 0.44
CA ILE A 182 19.89 -4.25 1.74
C ILE A 182 20.22 -2.76 1.65
N GLU A 183 20.94 -2.32 0.62
CA GLU A 183 21.26 -0.91 0.40
C GLU A 183 19.99 -0.05 0.22
N TYR A 184 19.03 -0.52 -0.57
CA TYR A 184 17.77 0.19 -0.79
C TYR A 184 16.89 0.21 0.46
N HIS A 185 16.78 -0.91 1.19
CA HIS A 185 16.08 -0.90 2.48
C HIS A 185 16.77 0.03 3.48
N GLN A 186 18.10 0.14 3.49
CA GLN A 186 18.81 1.11 4.32
C GLN A 186 18.51 2.56 3.93
N LYS A 187 18.41 2.88 2.63
CA LYS A 187 17.96 4.21 2.17
C LYS A 187 16.55 4.53 2.65
N ALA A 188 15.64 3.54 2.60
CA ALA A 188 14.27 3.69 3.12
C ALA A 188 14.27 3.94 4.65
N ILE A 189 15.05 3.19 5.42
CA ILE A 189 15.23 3.39 6.87
C ILE A 189 15.70 4.81 7.15
N ASN A 190 16.82 5.23 6.57
CA ASN A 190 17.41 6.55 6.81
C ASN A 190 16.43 7.70 6.51
N LEU A 191 15.73 7.62 5.38
CA LEU A 191 14.78 8.66 4.99
C LEU A 191 13.52 8.64 5.86
N SER A 192 12.99 7.46 6.19
CA SER A 192 11.83 7.34 7.08
C SER A 192 12.12 7.87 8.49
N THR A 193 13.33 7.65 9.02
CA THR A 193 13.79 8.25 10.28
C THR A 193 13.84 9.78 10.18
N LYS A 194 14.42 10.32 9.10
CA LYS A 194 14.52 11.77 8.86
C LYS A 194 13.15 12.46 8.85
N ILE A 195 12.15 11.85 8.20
CA ILE A 195 10.82 12.44 8.05
C ILE A 195 9.85 12.09 9.18
N GLY A 196 10.27 11.29 10.17
CA GLY A 196 9.43 10.89 11.30
C GLY A 196 8.32 9.90 10.92
N ASP A 197 8.61 8.92 10.07
CA ASP A 197 7.68 7.83 9.70
C ASP A 197 8.14 6.48 10.30
N PRO A 198 7.88 6.23 11.60
CA PRO A 198 8.34 5.01 12.27
C PRO A 198 7.68 3.76 11.69
N HIS A 199 6.47 3.85 11.16
CA HIS A 199 5.79 2.71 10.56
C HIS A 199 6.54 2.23 9.30
N ARG A 200 6.90 3.15 8.39
CA ARG A 200 7.71 2.79 7.21
C ARG A 200 9.14 2.38 7.58
N GLN A 201 9.72 2.98 8.62
CA GLN A 201 11.01 2.56 9.15
C GLN A 201 10.98 1.08 9.55
N ALA A 202 9.96 0.66 10.30
CA ALA A 202 9.79 -0.72 10.74
C ALA A 202 9.58 -1.69 9.57
N ILE A 203 8.83 -1.29 8.53
CA ILE A 203 8.68 -2.10 7.31
C ILE A 203 10.05 -2.33 6.65
N ALA A 204 10.82 -1.25 6.44
CA ALA A 204 12.12 -1.35 5.79
C ALA A 204 13.14 -2.15 6.62
N LEU A 205 13.12 -2.03 7.95
CA LEU A 205 13.90 -2.86 8.88
C LEU A 205 13.54 -4.35 8.75
N ALA A 206 12.25 -4.67 8.75
CA ALA A 206 11.79 -6.06 8.61
C ALA A 206 12.20 -6.65 7.25
N ASN A 207 12.11 -5.89 6.16
CA ASN A 207 12.53 -6.34 4.84
C ASN A 207 14.05 -6.50 4.75
N LYS A 208 14.83 -5.57 5.30
CA LYS A 208 16.30 -5.67 5.42
C LYS A 208 16.70 -6.93 6.20
N ALA A 209 16.04 -7.22 7.31
CA ALA A 209 16.28 -8.41 8.10
C ALA A 209 16.04 -9.71 7.32
N LEU A 210 14.97 -9.78 6.52
CA LEU A 210 14.71 -10.92 5.64
C LEU A 210 15.80 -11.08 4.55
N ALA A 211 16.37 -9.99 4.06
CA ALA A 211 17.47 -10.04 3.10
C ALA A 211 18.78 -10.55 3.74
N HIS A 212 19.12 -10.08 4.95
CA HIS A 212 20.25 -10.61 5.73
C HIS A 212 20.09 -12.09 6.05
N GLU A 213 18.87 -12.50 6.44
CA GLU A 213 18.58 -13.89 6.70
C GLU A 213 18.79 -14.77 5.45
N ALA A 214 18.38 -14.29 4.28
CA ALA A 214 18.60 -14.97 3.01
C ALA A 214 20.11 -15.05 2.64
N LEU A 215 20.94 -14.14 3.15
CA LEU A 215 22.41 -14.19 3.06
C LEU A 215 23.06 -15.04 4.17
N THR A 216 22.26 -15.63 5.07
CA THR A 216 22.72 -16.37 6.26
C THR A 216 23.47 -15.51 7.30
N GLU A 217 23.32 -14.19 7.21
CA GLU A 217 23.83 -13.19 8.16
C GLU A 217 22.87 -13.08 9.34
N THR A 218 22.83 -14.15 10.15
CA THR A 218 21.79 -14.37 11.16
C THR A 218 21.78 -13.30 12.25
N GLU A 219 22.95 -12.78 12.66
CA GLU A 219 23.05 -11.73 13.67
C GLU A 219 22.44 -10.42 13.18
N ASP A 220 22.84 -9.94 11.99
CA ASP A 220 22.28 -8.73 11.38
C ASP A 220 20.77 -8.85 11.13
N ALA A 221 20.31 -10.04 10.72
CA ALA A 221 18.90 -10.34 10.55
C ALA A 221 18.15 -10.25 11.89
N TYR A 222 18.72 -10.78 12.97
CA TYR A 222 18.11 -10.75 14.29
C TYR A 222 17.98 -9.32 14.81
N GLN A 223 19.06 -8.54 14.76
CA GLN A 223 19.08 -7.14 15.22
C GLN A 223 18.02 -6.30 14.47
N ALA A 224 18.03 -6.34 13.13
CA ALA A 224 17.07 -5.57 12.34
C ALA A 224 15.61 -6.02 12.54
N MET A 225 15.35 -7.33 12.70
CA MET A 225 14.00 -7.83 12.98
C MET A 225 13.53 -7.46 14.39
N GLN A 226 14.44 -7.43 15.36
CA GLN A 226 14.14 -7.03 16.74
C GLN A 226 13.73 -5.55 16.81
N GLU A 227 14.46 -4.67 16.13
CA GLU A 227 14.12 -3.26 16.02
C GLU A 227 12.75 -3.06 15.35
N ALA A 228 12.52 -3.72 14.21
CA ALA A 228 11.22 -3.68 13.53
C ALA A 228 10.07 -4.12 14.43
N GLN A 229 10.26 -5.23 15.17
CA GLN A 229 9.25 -5.76 16.10
C GLN A 229 8.91 -4.76 17.21
N SER A 230 9.92 -4.12 17.81
CA SER A 230 9.74 -3.14 18.88
C SER A 230 8.90 -1.94 18.41
N ILE A 231 9.18 -1.43 17.21
CA ILE A 231 8.42 -0.33 16.63
C ILE A 231 6.97 -0.78 16.33
N PHE A 232 6.77 -1.93 15.68
CA PHE A 232 5.41 -2.41 15.37
C PHE A 232 4.57 -2.67 16.63
N GLN A 233 5.18 -3.13 17.73
CA GLN A 233 4.51 -3.28 19.03
C GLN A 233 4.08 -1.93 19.60
N THR A 234 4.99 -0.95 19.59
CA THR A 234 4.71 0.42 20.08
C THR A 234 3.56 1.07 19.30
N LEU A 235 3.49 0.81 17.99
CA LEU A 235 2.46 1.33 17.10
C LEU A 235 1.15 0.52 17.12
N ASN A 236 1.06 -0.58 17.89
CA ASN A 236 -0.05 -1.54 17.82
C ASN A 236 -0.38 -1.98 16.38
N SER A 237 0.66 -2.18 15.56
CA SER A 237 0.52 -2.48 14.14
C SER A 237 0.12 -3.94 13.91
N GLU A 238 -0.66 -4.19 12.85
CA GLU A 238 -1.02 -5.54 12.41
C GLU A 238 0.20 -6.41 12.05
N TYR A 239 1.33 -5.79 11.71
CA TYR A 239 2.57 -6.48 11.39
C TYR A 239 3.25 -7.10 12.62
N ALA A 240 2.93 -6.65 13.84
CA ALA A 240 3.59 -7.07 15.08
C ALA A 240 3.54 -8.59 15.31
N SER A 241 2.44 -9.27 14.93
CA SER A 241 2.36 -10.73 15.06
C SER A 241 3.27 -11.45 14.06
N LYS A 242 3.37 -10.92 12.83
CA LYS A 242 4.20 -11.51 11.78
C LYS A 242 5.69 -11.34 12.09
N THR A 243 6.09 -10.14 12.50
CA THR A 243 7.49 -9.86 12.86
C THR A 243 7.92 -10.63 14.11
N GLN A 244 7.02 -10.86 15.08
CA GLN A 244 7.30 -11.71 16.24
C GLN A 244 7.62 -13.15 15.83
N LYS A 245 6.83 -13.72 14.91
CA LYS A 245 7.07 -15.07 14.38
C LYS A 245 8.40 -15.15 13.62
N ASN A 246 8.70 -14.13 12.81
CA ASN A 246 9.97 -14.06 12.10
C ASN A 246 11.16 -13.95 13.07
N LEU A 247 11.07 -13.10 14.09
CA LEU A 247 12.09 -12.94 15.11
C LEU A 247 12.38 -14.24 15.86
N ALA A 248 11.33 -14.95 16.28
CA ALA A 248 11.46 -16.25 16.95
C ALA A 248 12.15 -17.31 16.05
N ARG A 249 11.84 -17.31 14.75
CA ARG A 249 12.46 -18.21 13.77
C ARG A 249 13.94 -17.88 13.53
N ILE A 250 14.28 -16.60 13.41
CA ILE A 250 15.67 -16.16 13.24
C ILE A 250 16.47 -16.52 14.50
N ARG A 251 15.91 -16.26 15.69
CA ARG A 251 16.55 -16.61 16.97
C ARG A 251 16.89 -18.08 17.08
N LYS A 252 15.95 -18.96 16.71
CA LYS A 252 16.21 -20.41 16.72
C LYS A 252 17.42 -20.78 15.85
N THR A 253 17.53 -20.17 14.67
CA THR A 253 18.68 -20.39 13.76
C THR A 253 19.98 -19.85 14.35
N LEU A 254 19.93 -18.79 15.16
CA LEU A 254 21.09 -18.21 15.83
C LEU A 254 21.57 -19.14 16.96
N ASP A 255 20.65 -19.57 17.82
CA ASP A 255 20.92 -20.48 18.94
C ASP A 255 21.47 -21.86 18.48
N GLU A 256 21.20 -22.28 17.24
CA GLU A 256 21.71 -23.54 16.65
C GLU A 256 23.15 -23.41 16.09
N LYS A 257 23.68 -22.18 15.97
CA LYS A 257 25.04 -21.92 15.45
C LYS A 257 26.08 -21.74 16.56
N ASP A 258 25.65 -21.50 17.80
CA ASP A 258 26.48 -21.37 19.00
C ASP A 258 26.70 -22.72 19.70
#